data_AF-A0A522VVH2-F1
#
_entry.id   AF-A0A522VVH2-F1
#
_cell.length_a   1.000
_cell.length_b   1.000
_cell.length_c   1.000
_cell.angle_alpha   90.00
_cell.angle_beta   90.00
_cell.angle_gamma   90.00
#
_symmetry.space_group_name_H-M   'P 1'
#
loop_
_entity.id
_entity.type
_entity.pdbx_description
1 polymer ?
#
loop_
_entity_poly.entity_id
_entity_poly.type
_entity_poly.pdbx_seq_one_letter_code
_entity_poly.pdbx_strand_id
1 'polypeptide(L)'
;MRQGDTMDSGLRHQGLRTINPGELLQLRDAAGRHLTVVQGAVWVTQHGDWRDAVLESGASFRFDRNGLSIVQALGSPATVVLEEGVEPVNPAGREAGAAEPQAWKLAHSERFERRARRMRADTLASLSDHLLRDLGLRRDRIPFGGHARECAHC
;
A
#
# COMPACT_ATOMS: atom_id res chain seq x y z
N MET A 1 -9.62 -20.07 24.86
CA MET A 1 -8.18 -19.75 24.95
C MET A 1 -7.90 -18.59 24.00
N ARG A 2 -7.00 -17.69 24.41
CA ARG A 2 -6.89 -16.27 24.05
C ARG A 2 -6.69 -16.02 22.55
N GLN A 3 -7.53 -15.17 21.96
CA GLN A 3 -7.23 -14.47 20.71
C GLN A 3 -6.93 -13.03 21.13
N GLY A 4 -5.64 -12.74 21.28
CA GLY A 4 -5.18 -11.40 21.58
C GLY A 4 -5.37 -10.55 20.33
N ASP A 5 -6.40 -9.72 20.33
CA ASP A 5 -6.43 -8.45 19.60
C ASP A 5 -5.11 -7.74 19.86
N THR A 6 -4.14 -7.97 18.98
CA THR A 6 -2.86 -7.28 19.04
C THR A 6 -3.16 -5.90 18.50
N MET A 7 -3.36 -4.97 19.43
CA MET A 7 -3.12 -3.55 19.26
C MET A 7 -1.71 -3.39 18.68
N ASP A 8 -1.58 -3.46 17.35
CA ASP A 8 -0.32 -3.21 16.64
C ASP A 8 -0.29 -1.73 16.30
N SER A 9 0.08 -0.94 17.30
CA SER A 9 0.24 0.51 17.22
C SER A 9 1.25 0.83 16.11
N GLY A 10 0.87 1.71 15.18
CA GLY A 10 1.62 2.07 13.96
C GLY A 10 3.08 2.50 14.14
N LEU A 11 3.60 2.65 15.36
CA LEU A 11 5.01 2.96 15.65
C LEU A 11 6.02 1.85 15.33
N ARG A 12 5.61 0.58 15.20
CA ARG A 12 6.58 -0.55 15.16
C ARG A 12 7.48 -0.63 13.94
N HIS A 13 7.15 0.11 12.89
CA HIS A 13 7.82 -0.02 11.60
C HIS A 13 8.81 1.10 11.27
N GLN A 14 9.14 2.00 12.20
CA GLN A 14 10.14 3.05 11.94
C GLN A 14 11.54 2.45 11.70
N GLY A 15 12.28 3.06 10.77
CA GLY A 15 13.66 2.70 10.44
C GLY A 15 13.79 1.74 9.24
N LEU A 16 14.99 1.16 9.11
CA LEU A 16 15.34 0.27 8.01
C LEU A 16 14.65 -1.10 8.17
N ARG A 17 14.04 -1.59 7.09
CA ARG A 17 13.36 -2.89 7.04
C ARG A 17 13.65 -3.60 5.72
N THR A 18 13.86 -4.91 5.80
CA THR A 18 13.86 -5.78 4.62
C THR A 18 12.49 -6.45 4.52
N ILE A 19 11.90 -6.43 3.33
CA ILE A 19 10.64 -7.10 2.99
C ILE A 19 10.98 -8.22 2.01
N ASN A 20 10.67 -9.46 2.38
CA ASN A 20 10.91 -10.60 1.50
C ASN A 20 9.77 -10.77 0.48
N PRO A 21 10.00 -11.43 -0.67
CA PRO A 21 8.92 -11.78 -1.59
C PRO A 21 7.83 -12.61 -0.87
N GLY A 22 6.57 -12.19 -1.03
CA GLY A 22 5.43 -12.82 -0.36
C GLY A 22 5.15 -12.30 1.06
N GLU A 23 6.10 -11.59 1.68
CA GLU A 23 5.89 -10.91 2.95
C GLU A 23 5.06 -9.63 2.76
N LEU A 24 4.14 -9.36 3.68
CA LEU A 24 3.32 -8.14 3.69
C LEU A 24 3.71 -7.27 4.87
N LEU A 25 4.28 -6.11 4.58
CA LEU A 25 4.43 -5.05 5.58
C LEU A 25 3.10 -4.30 5.67
N GLN A 26 2.40 -4.47 6.79
CA GLN A 26 1.13 -3.81 7.08
C GLN A 26 1.39 -2.56 7.92
N LEU A 27 0.98 -1.41 7.42
CA LEU A 27 1.13 -0.13 8.10
C LEU A 27 -0.27 0.42 8.39
N ARG A 28 -0.63 0.51 9.66
CA ARG A 28 -1.89 1.14 10.09
C ARG A 28 -1.64 2.61 10.41
N ASP A 29 -2.57 3.45 9.95
CA ASP A 29 -2.59 4.89 10.20
C ASP A 29 -1.25 5.54 9.84
N ALA A 30 -0.76 5.20 8.66
CA ALA A 30 0.54 5.61 8.18
C ALA A 30 0.57 7.03 7.61
N ALA A 31 -0.57 7.74 7.60
CA ALA A 31 -0.66 9.09 7.02
C ALA A 31 0.43 10.00 7.60
N GLY A 32 1.04 10.81 6.73
CA GLY A 32 2.16 11.67 7.08
C GLY A 32 3.52 10.99 7.08
N ARG A 33 3.61 9.65 7.09
CA ARG A 33 4.90 8.94 7.04
C ARG A 33 5.49 8.91 5.63
N HIS A 34 6.81 8.74 5.55
CA HIS A 34 7.55 8.58 4.29
C HIS A 34 8.19 7.19 4.21
N LEU A 35 7.92 6.50 3.10
CA LEU A 35 8.60 5.26 2.71
C LEU A 35 9.63 5.58 1.63
N THR A 36 10.89 5.24 1.85
CA THR A 36 11.96 5.33 0.84
C THR A 36 12.48 3.95 0.54
N VAL A 37 12.59 3.58 -0.74
CA VAL A 37 13.18 2.31 -1.15
C VAL A 37 14.69 2.48 -1.29
N VAL A 38 15.46 1.80 -0.47
CA VAL A 38 16.93 1.80 -0.55
C VAL A 38 17.40 0.83 -1.61
N GLN A 39 16.76 -0.35 -1.69
CA GLN A 39 17.12 -1.40 -2.62
C GLN A 39 15.89 -2.21 -3.06
N GLY A 40 15.89 -2.68 -4.31
CA GLY A 40 14.81 -3.47 -4.88
C GLY A 40 13.67 -2.60 -5.37
N ALA A 41 12.47 -3.17 -5.40
CA ALA A 41 11.25 -2.48 -5.76
C ALA A 41 10.09 -2.97 -4.88
N VAL A 42 9.12 -2.10 -4.61
CA VAL A 42 7.94 -2.42 -3.83
C VAL A 42 6.66 -1.95 -4.52
N TRP A 43 5.59 -2.67 -4.24
CA TRP A 43 4.22 -2.27 -4.51
C TRP A 43 3.58 -1.76 -3.23
N VAL A 44 2.85 -0.65 -3.32
CA VAL A 44 2.13 -0.02 -2.21
C VAL A 44 0.67 0.15 -2.58
N THR A 45 -0.23 -0.26 -1.69
CA THR A 45 -1.66 0.03 -1.77
C THR A 45 -2.16 0.56 -0.43
N GLN A 46 -3.13 1.48 -0.45
CA GLN A 46 -3.60 2.16 0.75
C GLN A 46 -5.12 2.09 0.89
N HIS A 47 -5.58 2.25 2.13
CA HIS A 47 -6.98 2.30 2.46
C HIS A 47 -7.74 3.33 1.62
N GLY A 48 -8.79 2.88 0.94
CA GLY A 48 -9.66 3.76 0.15
C GLY A 48 -9.01 4.36 -1.09
N ASP A 49 -7.77 3.98 -1.44
CA ASP A 49 -7.14 4.32 -2.72
C ASP A 49 -7.12 3.11 -3.64
N TRP A 50 -7.72 3.28 -4.80
CA TRP A 50 -7.79 2.26 -5.85
C TRP A 50 -6.54 2.26 -6.74
N ARG A 51 -5.70 3.31 -6.62
CA ARG A 51 -4.43 3.44 -7.32
C ARG A 51 -3.36 2.81 -6.46
N ASP A 52 -2.52 2.02 -7.11
CA ASP A 52 -1.34 1.49 -6.46
C ASP A 52 -0.10 2.29 -6.87
N ALA A 53 0.91 2.32 -6.01
CA ALA A 53 2.21 2.88 -6.31
C ALA A 53 3.26 1.77 -6.47
N VAL A 54 4.20 1.99 -7.40
CA VAL A 54 5.32 1.07 -7.65
C VAL A 54 6.63 1.84 -7.51
N LEU A 55 7.37 1.56 -6.44
CA LEU A 55 8.57 2.30 -6.09
C LEU A 55 9.79 1.44 -6.39
N GLU A 56 10.75 1.99 -7.12
CA GLU A 56 12.08 1.42 -7.28
C GLU A 56 13.07 2.03 -6.29
N SER A 57 14.29 1.48 -6.26
CA SER A 57 15.39 2.01 -5.44
C SER A 57 15.61 3.50 -5.73
N GLY A 58 15.69 4.31 -4.67
CA GLY A 58 15.80 5.76 -4.73
C GLY A 58 14.45 6.49 -4.79
N ALA A 59 13.34 5.81 -5.02
CA ALA A 59 12.02 6.42 -4.99
C ALA A 59 11.47 6.48 -3.57
N SER A 60 10.66 7.52 -3.31
CA SER A 60 9.98 7.74 -2.04
C SER A 60 8.48 7.95 -2.25
N PHE A 61 7.71 7.57 -1.24
CA PHE A 61 6.27 7.68 -1.21
C PHE A 61 5.81 8.22 0.13
N ARG A 62 4.90 9.20 0.10
CA ARG A 62 4.25 9.72 1.31
C ARG A 62 2.86 9.11 1.40
N PHE A 63 2.55 8.51 2.53
CA PHE A 63 1.20 8.02 2.79
C PHE A 63 0.29 9.22 3.13
N ASP A 64 -0.86 9.34 2.46
CA ASP A 64 -1.85 10.42 2.70
C ASP A 64 -3.18 9.91 3.28
N ARG A 65 -3.38 8.59 3.31
CA ARG A 65 -4.57 7.94 3.89
C ARG A 65 -4.30 7.35 5.27
N ASN A 66 -5.24 7.62 6.17
CA ASN A 66 -5.42 6.85 7.40
C ASN A 66 -6.04 5.49 7.10
N GLY A 67 -5.89 4.53 8.00
CA GLY A 67 -6.27 3.13 7.78
C GLY A 67 -5.10 2.24 7.35
N LEU A 68 -5.41 1.05 6.82
CA LEU A 68 -4.40 0.06 6.45
C LEU A 68 -3.73 0.42 5.12
N SER A 69 -2.40 0.36 5.10
CA SER A 69 -1.58 0.34 3.89
C SER A 69 -0.77 -0.95 3.86
N ILE A 70 -0.61 -1.53 2.67
CA ILE A 70 0.20 -2.72 2.45
C ILE A 70 1.38 -2.36 1.55
N VAL A 71 2.58 -2.77 1.97
CA VAL A 71 3.81 -2.70 1.18
C VAL A 71 4.33 -4.11 0.96
N GLN A 72 4.66 -4.45 -0.28
CA GLN A 72 5.18 -5.77 -0.65
C GLN A 72 6.33 -5.66 -1.64
N ALA A 73 7.35 -6.49 -1.48
CA ALA A 73 8.48 -6.52 -2.40
C ALA A 73 8.11 -7.12 -3.77
N LEU A 74 8.57 -6.47 -4.85
CA LEU A 74 8.32 -6.89 -6.22
C LEU A 74 9.40 -7.87 -6.69
N GLY A 75 9.18 -9.15 -6.41
CA GLY A 75 9.89 -10.25 -7.05
C GLY A 75 11.25 -10.65 -6.50
N SER A 76 11.95 -9.73 -5.86
CA SER A 76 13.15 -9.98 -5.04
C SER A 76 12.99 -9.24 -3.71
N PRO A 77 13.76 -9.59 -2.67
CA PRO A 77 13.76 -8.81 -1.43
C PRO A 77 13.97 -7.32 -1.70
N ALA A 78 13.27 -6.48 -0.94
CA ALA A 78 13.39 -5.03 -0.99
C ALA A 78 13.80 -4.49 0.38
N THR A 79 14.67 -3.50 0.39
CA THR A 79 15.08 -2.80 1.59
C THR A 79 14.46 -1.41 1.57
N VAL A 80 13.70 -1.07 2.60
CA VAL A 80 12.98 0.20 2.73
C VAL A 80 13.35 0.88 4.04
N VAL A 81 13.26 2.20 4.06
CA VAL A 81 13.30 3.01 5.27
C VAL A 81 11.93 3.65 5.43
N LEU A 82 11.35 3.52 6.63
CA LEU A 82 10.10 4.16 6.98
C LEU A 82 10.36 5.21 8.06
N GLU A 83 10.04 6.46 7.73
CA GLU A 83 10.30 7.62 8.58
C GLU A 83 8.97 8.26 8.95
N GLU A 84 8.87 8.79 10.17
CA GLU A 84 7.80 9.74 10.46
C GLU A 84 8.01 10.97 9.58
N GLY A 85 6.94 11.46 8.93
CA GLY A 85 6.99 12.80 8.41
C GLY A 85 6.66 13.77 9.52
N VAL A 86 7.24 14.96 9.43
CA VAL A 86 6.67 16.11 10.11
C VAL A 86 5.23 16.22 9.60
N GLU A 87 4.22 16.07 10.47
CA GLU A 87 2.85 16.39 10.07
C GLU A 87 2.89 17.77 9.40
N PRO A 88 2.17 17.98 8.28
CA PRO A 88 1.96 19.33 7.83
C PRO A 88 1.14 20.04 8.91
N VAL A 89 1.83 20.67 9.87
CA VAL A 89 1.25 21.68 10.75
C VAL A 89 0.73 22.76 9.83
N ASN A 90 -0.57 22.70 9.55
CA ASN A 90 -1.27 23.77 8.88
C ASN A 90 -1.71 24.73 10.00
N PRO A 91 -1.00 25.86 10.24
CA PRO A 91 -1.39 26.80 11.29
C PRO A 91 -2.77 27.45 11.03
N ALA A 92 -3.37 27.21 9.87
CA ALA A 92 -4.74 27.57 9.55
C ALA A 92 -5.53 26.28 9.31
N GLY A 93 -6.51 25.94 10.15
CA GLY A 93 -7.35 24.73 10.08
C GLY A 93 -8.19 24.58 8.80
N ARG A 94 -7.54 24.46 7.65
CA ARG A 94 -8.08 23.96 6.40
C ARG A 94 -7.50 22.56 6.21
N GLU A 95 -8.37 21.60 5.92
CA GLU A 95 -8.01 20.25 5.52
C GLU A 95 -6.84 20.32 4.53
N ALA A 96 -5.85 19.43 4.67
CA ALA A 96 -4.70 19.33 3.79
C ALA A 96 -5.15 18.91 2.37
N GLY A 97 -5.89 19.80 1.71
CA GLY A 97 -6.31 19.70 0.35
C GLY A 97 -5.13 20.05 -0.55
N ALA A 98 -4.81 19.11 -1.44
CA ALA A 98 -4.22 19.41 -2.74
C ALA A 98 -2.72 19.72 -2.82
N ALA A 99 -1.87 19.16 -1.95
CA ALA A 99 -0.44 19.06 -2.26
C ALA A 99 -0.06 17.76 -3.03
N GLU A 100 -1.05 17.01 -3.52
CA GLU A 100 -0.86 15.62 -3.93
C GLU A 100 -1.23 15.23 -5.39
N PRO A 101 -0.69 15.92 -6.40
CA PRO A 101 -0.55 15.35 -7.75
C PRO A 101 0.90 15.00 -8.14
N GLN A 102 1.88 15.10 -7.23
CA GLN A 102 3.30 14.98 -7.63
C GLN A 102 3.98 13.71 -7.11
N ALA A 103 3.55 13.15 -5.98
CA ALA A 103 4.08 11.89 -5.45
C ALA A 103 3.83 10.71 -6.41
N TRP A 104 2.68 10.66 -7.09
CA TRP A 104 2.38 9.58 -8.05
C TRP A 104 3.23 9.64 -9.31
N LYS A 105 3.62 10.84 -9.77
CA LYS A 105 4.43 11.00 -11.00
C LYS A 105 5.83 10.38 -10.85
N LEU A 106 6.32 10.23 -9.62
CA LEU A 106 7.64 9.66 -9.32
C LEU A 106 7.59 8.16 -9.02
N ALA A 107 6.39 7.56 -8.92
CA ALA A 107 6.16 6.18 -8.49
C ALA A 107 5.68 5.25 -9.63
N HIS A 108 5.95 5.60 -10.89
CA HIS A 108 5.57 4.79 -12.05
C HIS A 108 6.83 4.28 -12.77
N SER A 109 7.22 3.04 -12.45
CA SER A 109 8.12 2.27 -13.31
C SER A 109 7.31 1.37 -14.25
N GLU A 110 7.30 1.70 -15.55
CA GLU A 110 6.65 0.89 -16.58
C GLU A 110 7.11 -0.57 -16.58
N ARG A 111 8.37 -0.84 -16.20
CA ARG A 111 8.95 -2.19 -16.15
C ARG A 111 8.25 -3.07 -15.11
N PHE A 112 7.87 -2.49 -13.98
CA PHE A 112 7.31 -3.23 -12.86
C PHE A 112 5.77 -3.22 -12.84
N GLU A 113 5.11 -2.32 -13.58
CA GLU A 113 3.64 -2.22 -13.61
C GLU A 113 2.94 -3.54 -13.96
N ARG A 114 3.38 -4.25 -15.01
CA ARG A 114 2.77 -5.55 -15.38
C ARG A 114 2.89 -6.58 -14.27
N ARG A 115 4.04 -6.62 -13.60
CA ARG A 115 4.29 -7.53 -12.48
C ARG A 115 3.47 -7.12 -11.25
N ALA A 116 3.42 -5.83 -10.95
CA ALA A 116 2.65 -5.27 -9.86
C ALA A 116 1.16 -5.56 -10.01
N ARG A 117 0.58 -5.42 -11.22
CA ARG A 117 -0.83 -5.77 -11.48
C ARG A 117 -1.16 -7.24 -11.19
N ARG A 118 -0.30 -8.17 -11.62
CA ARG A 118 -0.48 -9.60 -11.33
C ARG A 118 -0.37 -9.89 -9.84
N MET A 119 0.71 -9.40 -9.22
CA MET A 119 0.97 -9.60 -7.80
C MET A 119 -0.14 -9.01 -6.94
N ARG A 120 -0.67 -7.83 -7.28
CA ARG A 120 -1.84 -7.24 -6.63
C ARG A 120 -3.02 -8.21 -6.61
N ALA A 121 -3.37 -8.77 -7.77
CA ALA A 121 -4.50 -9.67 -7.87
C ALA A 121 -4.31 -10.89 -6.97
N ASP A 122 -3.13 -11.50 -7.02
CA ASP A 122 -2.78 -12.67 -6.21
C ASP A 122 -2.79 -12.34 -4.70
N THR A 123 -2.18 -11.22 -4.31
CA THR A 123 -2.15 -10.74 -2.92
C THR A 123 -3.55 -10.48 -2.41
N LEU A 124 -4.37 -9.67 -3.11
CA LEU A 124 -5.75 -9.39 -2.69
C LEU A 124 -6.63 -10.64 -2.66
N ALA A 125 -6.38 -11.62 -3.53
CA ALA A 125 -7.06 -12.91 -3.49
C ALA A 125 -6.66 -13.74 -2.26
N SER A 126 -5.42 -13.64 -1.79
CA SER A 126 -4.95 -14.37 -0.60
C SER A 126 -5.33 -13.71 0.74
N LEU A 127 -5.64 -12.41 0.76
CA LEU A 127 -6.00 -11.70 1.99
C LEU A 127 -7.31 -12.22 2.60
N SER A 128 -7.43 -12.14 3.93
CA SER A 128 -8.69 -12.39 4.62
C SER A 128 -9.69 -11.27 4.35
N ASP A 129 -10.99 -11.58 4.45
CA ASP A 129 -12.04 -10.56 4.25
C ASP A 129 -11.96 -9.42 5.26
N HIS A 130 -11.41 -9.67 6.45
CA HIS A 130 -11.17 -8.63 7.44
C HIS A 130 -10.09 -7.64 6.97
N LEU A 131 -8.95 -8.13 6.46
CA LEU A 131 -7.90 -7.26 5.93
C LEU A 131 -8.35 -6.51 4.67
N LEU A 132 -9.18 -7.14 3.83
CA LEU A 132 -9.80 -6.44 2.70
C LEU A 132 -10.68 -5.29 3.19
N ARG A 133 -11.51 -5.52 4.22
CA ARG A 133 -12.33 -4.46 4.83
C ARG A 133 -11.48 -3.34 5.42
N ASP A 134 -10.36 -3.68 6.07
CA ASP A 134 -9.42 -2.69 6.63
C ASP A 134 -8.74 -1.86 5.53
N LEU A 135 -8.53 -2.42 4.32
CA LEU A 135 -8.10 -1.68 3.12
C LEU A 135 -9.25 -0.86 2.48
N GLY A 136 -10.46 -0.93 3.02
CA GLY A 136 -11.63 -0.30 2.39
C GLY A 136 -12.13 -1.03 1.15
N LEU A 137 -11.68 -2.26 0.92
CA LEU A 137 -12.07 -3.10 -0.19
C LEU A 137 -13.10 -4.14 0.22
N ARG A 138 -13.90 -4.61 -0.74
CA ARG A 138 -14.73 -5.80 -0.58
C ARG A 138 -14.41 -6.79 -1.68
N ARG A 139 -14.33 -8.08 -1.33
CA ARG A 139 -13.98 -9.17 -2.25
C ARG A 139 -14.82 -9.14 -3.53
N ASP A 140 -16.13 -8.93 -3.39
CA ASP A 140 -17.11 -8.86 -4.48
C ASP A 140 -16.94 -7.65 -5.41
N ARG A 141 -16.14 -6.65 -5.00
CA ARG A 141 -15.90 -5.41 -5.76
C ARG A 141 -14.49 -5.27 -6.30
N ILE A 142 -13.61 -6.24 -6.05
CA ILE A 142 -12.25 -6.22 -6.60
C ILE A 142 -12.32 -6.83 -8.00
N PRO A 143 -11.98 -6.08 -9.06
CA PRO A 143 -11.86 -6.66 -10.38
C PRO A 143 -10.60 -7.52 -10.42
N PHE A 144 -10.71 -8.78 -10.05
CA PHE A 144 -9.74 -9.81 -10.41
C PHE A 144 -9.91 -10.00 -11.91
N GLY A 145 -9.03 -9.40 -12.72
CA GLY A 145 -9.19 -9.41 -14.18
C GLY A 145 -9.45 -10.82 -14.71
N GLY A 146 -10.69 -11.06 -15.18
CA GLY A 146 -11.10 -12.30 -15.84
C GLY A 146 -12.22 -13.10 -15.17
N HIS A 147 -13.43 -12.55 -15.14
CA HIS A 147 -14.53 -13.21 -15.85
C HIS A 147 -15.24 -12.12 -16.64
N ALA A 148 -15.16 -12.22 -17.97
CA ALA A 148 -16.18 -11.63 -18.82
C ALA A 148 -17.51 -12.07 -18.23
N ARG A 149 -18.42 -11.11 -18.03
CA ARG A 149 -19.81 -11.41 -17.74
C ARG A 149 -20.31 -12.31 -18.87
N GLU A 150 -20.43 -13.61 -18.62
CA GLU A 150 -21.42 -14.39 -19.36
C GLU A 150 -22.78 -13.86 -18.89
N CYS A 151 -23.22 -12.81 -19.59
CA CYS A 151 -24.64 -12.53 -19.74
C CYS A 151 -25.22 -13.70 -20.53
N ALA A 152 -25.56 -14.80 -19.85
CA ALA A 152 -26.47 -15.81 -20.34
C ALA A 152 -27.84 -15.54 -19.69
N HIS A 153 -28.48 -14.47 -20.16
CA HIS A 153 -29.93 -14.31 -20.10
C HIS A 153 -30.41 -14.45 -21.53
N CYS A 154 -30.92 -15.63 -21.88
CA CYS A 154 -31.91 -15.94 -22.92
C CYS A 154 -32.31 -17.41 -22.74
#